data_AF-F0YQU9-F1
#
_entry.id   AF-F0YQU9-F1
#
_cell.length_a   1.000
_cell.length_b   1.000
_cell.length_c   1.000
_cell.angle_alpha   90.00
_cell.angle_beta   90.00
_cell.angle_gamma   90.00
#
_symmetry.space_group_name_H-M   'P 1'
#
loop_
_entity.id
_entity.type
_entity.pdbx_description
1 polymer ?
#
loop_
_entity_poly.entity_id
_entity_poly.type
_entity_poly.pdbx_seq_one_letter_code
_entity_poly.pdbx_strand_id
1 'polypeptide(L)'
;GKALATPAVRRIAREAGIDVASIAGTGPGGRVLKGDALAAAARTGGGAFVPTNVGTAAPAAPPAAPAPPAAAPGAGAAPIRGVRRLMFDSMAASLAVPHFVYADEFDVGALEAARRALGYSALPFWTKACSVALHRFPEVNASIVEDAGGRPALEVHESHDVGLAMDTPQGLVVPVVRDVGNKSIGDVAAELARLRDAARAGGLAPGDVARPTFTLSNIGAIGGTYMSPVVAPPQVAIGAIGAARRVPRFAGDSDAVVAATVANVSWAADHRVVDGATMAGFSNAVKELLEDPTAFLKHLK
;
A
#
# COMPACT_ATOMS: atom_id res chain seq x y z
N GLY A 1 53.56 -27.40 11.54
CA GLY A 1 52.96 -28.17 12.66
C GLY A 1 51.46 -27.93 12.68
N LYS A 2 50.65 -28.90 13.12
CA LYS A 2 49.17 -28.76 13.12
C LYS A 2 48.77 -27.60 14.04
N ALA A 3 48.36 -26.46 13.48
CA ALA A 3 47.86 -25.32 14.24
C ALA A 3 46.71 -25.76 15.15
N LEU A 4 46.72 -25.37 16.42
CA LEU A 4 45.66 -25.73 17.38
C LEU A 4 44.45 -24.84 17.10
N ALA A 5 43.42 -25.39 16.43
CA ALA A 5 42.20 -24.68 16.07
C ALA A 5 41.01 -25.65 16.03
N THR A 6 39.84 -25.19 16.48
CA THR A 6 38.60 -25.99 16.44
C THR A 6 38.05 -26.08 15.00
N PRO A 7 37.22 -27.09 14.67
CA PRO A 7 36.70 -27.27 13.30
C PRO A 7 35.97 -26.05 12.74
N ALA A 8 35.26 -25.30 13.59
CA ALA A 8 34.55 -24.08 13.19
C ALA A 8 35.50 -22.96 12.75
N VAL A 9 36.63 -22.77 13.45
CA VAL A 9 37.64 -21.76 13.12
C VAL A 9 38.34 -22.08 11.80
N ARG A 10 38.64 -23.37 11.56
CA ARG A 10 39.22 -23.82 10.28
C ARG A 10 38.28 -23.61 9.11
N ARG A 11 36.97 -23.77 9.31
CA ARG A 11 35.95 -23.53 8.29
C ARG A 11 35.95 -22.05 7.88
N ILE A 12 35.93 -21.14 8.85
CA ILE A 12 35.96 -19.69 8.62
C ILE A 12 37.23 -19.27 7.86
N ALA A 13 38.40 -19.78 8.28
CA ALA A 13 39.66 -19.47 7.60
C ALA A 13 39.65 -19.96 6.12
N ARG A 14 39.14 -21.18 5.87
CA ARG A 14 39.02 -21.73 4.52
C ARG A 14 38.05 -20.96 3.63
N GLU A 15 36.90 -20.54 4.17
CA GLU A 15 35.93 -19.71 3.46
C GLU A 15 36.49 -18.32 3.11
N ALA A 16 37.37 -17.79 3.96
CA ALA A 16 38.11 -16.55 3.71
C ALA A 16 39.38 -16.73 2.85
N GLY A 17 39.70 -17.95 2.41
CA GLY A 17 40.90 -18.23 1.63
C GLY A 17 42.23 -18.14 2.40
N ILE A 18 42.19 -18.23 3.73
CA ILE A 18 43.35 -18.06 4.62
C ILE A 18 43.80 -19.41 5.18
N ASP A 19 45.10 -19.69 5.14
CA ASP A 19 45.66 -20.82 5.89
C ASP A 19 45.56 -20.56 7.40
N VAL A 20 44.80 -21.39 8.11
CA VAL A 20 44.64 -21.26 9.57
C VAL A 20 45.95 -21.33 10.34
N ALA A 21 47.01 -21.92 9.77
CA ALA A 21 48.34 -21.95 10.39
C ALA A 21 49.10 -20.62 10.29
N SER A 22 48.69 -19.70 9.40
CA SER A 22 49.27 -18.35 9.30
C SER A 22 48.58 -17.34 10.23
N ILE A 23 47.51 -17.76 10.92
CA ILE A 23 46.78 -16.91 11.87
C ILE A 23 47.40 -17.04 13.25
N ALA A 24 47.90 -15.93 13.80
CA ALA A 24 48.36 -15.88 15.18
C ALA A 24 47.18 -16.08 16.14
N GLY A 25 47.17 -17.19 16.88
CA GLY A 25 46.11 -17.53 17.82
C GLY A 25 46.30 -16.87 19.19
N THR A 26 45.24 -16.25 19.70
CA THR A 26 45.27 -15.56 21.01
C THR A 26 44.76 -16.43 22.16
N GLY A 27 44.30 -17.65 21.89
CA GLY A 27 43.82 -18.57 22.90
C GLY A 27 44.93 -19.30 23.67
N PRO A 28 44.58 -19.98 24.79
CA PRO A 28 45.54 -20.69 25.63
C PRO A 28 46.38 -21.69 24.83
N GLY A 29 47.71 -21.60 24.95
CA GLY A 29 48.65 -22.42 24.20
C GLY A 29 48.81 -22.04 22.73
N GLY A 30 48.50 -20.79 22.34
CA GLY A 30 48.58 -20.30 20.96
C GLY A 30 47.44 -20.81 20.07
N ARG A 31 46.30 -21.16 20.67
CA ARG A 31 45.14 -21.68 19.95
C ARG A 31 44.45 -20.57 19.17
N VAL A 32 44.14 -20.82 17.90
CA VAL A 32 43.40 -19.88 17.06
C VAL A 32 41.92 -19.93 17.45
N LEU A 33 41.40 -18.79 17.89
CA LEU A 33 40.00 -18.62 18.28
C LEU A 33 39.17 -18.07 17.10
N LYS A 34 37.85 -18.13 17.23
CA LYS A 34 36.91 -17.62 16.21
C LYS A 34 37.14 -16.13 15.91
N GLY A 35 37.43 -15.33 16.94
CA GLY A 35 37.76 -13.92 16.80
C GLY A 35 39.01 -13.68 15.95
N ASP A 36 40.06 -14.49 16.14
CA ASP A 36 41.31 -14.38 15.38
C ASP A 36 41.10 -14.67 13.88
N ALA A 37 40.28 -15.68 13.56
CA ALA A 37 39.98 -16.03 12.18
C ALA A 37 39.08 -15.01 11.48
N LEU A 38 38.09 -14.45 12.18
CA LEU A 38 37.26 -13.36 11.66
C LEU A 38 38.08 -12.08 11.48
N ALA A 39 38.98 -11.76 12.41
CA ALA A 39 39.88 -10.62 12.29
C ALA A 39 40.87 -10.81 11.12
N ALA A 40 41.38 -12.03 10.91
CA ALA A 40 42.22 -12.34 9.76
C ALA A 40 41.44 -12.21 8.44
N ALA A 41 40.20 -12.71 8.38
CA ALA A 41 39.30 -12.58 7.24
C ALA A 41 38.95 -11.13 6.92
N ALA A 42 38.72 -10.31 7.94
CA ALA A 42 38.48 -8.88 7.79
C ALA A 42 39.72 -8.12 7.28
N ARG A 43 40.93 -8.55 7.65
CA ARG A 43 42.19 -7.97 7.15
C ARG A 43 42.49 -8.31 5.70
N THR A 44 42.08 -9.49 5.21
CA THR A 44 42.15 -9.83 3.78
C THR A 44 40.97 -9.27 2.97
N GLY A 45 39.90 -8.83 3.64
CA GLY A 45 38.66 -8.33 3.05
C GLY A 45 38.47 -6.81 3.10
N GLY A 46 39.55 -6.03 3.09
CA GLY A 46 39.48 -4.57 3.22
C GLY A 46 40.48 -3.83 2.35
N GLY A 47 40.23 -3.74 1.04
CA GLY A 47 40.68 -2.59 0.26
C GLY A 47 39.88 -1.34 0.64
N ALA A 48 40.11 -0.81 1.85
CA ALA A 48 39.93 0.57 2.32
C ALA A 48 39.83 0.62 3.87
N PHE A 49 40.77 1.31 4.54
CA PHE A 49 40.45 2.48 5.37
C PHE A 49 41.70 3.32 5.79
N VAL A 50 41.58 4.62 5.48
CA VAL A 50 42.12 5.91 5.99
C VAL A 50 43.03 5.95 7.25
N PRO A 51 44.04 6.87 7.29
CA PRO A 51 44.52 7.53 8.50
C PRO A 51 43.97 8.97 8.68
N THR A 52 43.76 9.35 9.95
CA THR A 52 43.45 10.67 10.56
C THR A 52 44.35 11.83 10.09
N ASN A 53 44.10 13.15 10.19
CA ASN A 53 43.12 14.03 10.86
C ASN A 53 43.23 15.47 10.24
N VAL A 54 42.36 16.39 10.67
CA VAL A 54 42.35 17.89 10.55
C VAL A 54 42.01 18.58 9.20
N GLY A 55 40.96 19.40 9.25
CA GLY A 55 40.69 20.49 8.29
C GLY A 55 39.29 20.44 7.67
N THR A 56 38.41 21.37 8.07
CA THR A 56 37.09 21.62 7.47
C THR A 56 37.15 21.79 5.95
N ALA A 57 36.54 20.86 5.21
CA ALA A 57 36.12 21.04 3.83
C ALA A 57 34.77 20.33 3.61
N ALA A 58 33.84 21.02 2.96
CA ALA A 58 32.49 20.55 2.69
C ALA A 58 32.50 19.20 1.93
N PRO A 59 31.54 18.29 2.18
CA PRO A 59 31.49 17.01 1.49
C PRO A 59 31.34 17.22 -0.03
N ALA A 60 32.27 16.64 -0.79
CA ALA A 60 32.21 16.60 -2.25
C ALA A 60 30.97 15.82 -2.70
N ALA A 61 30.27 16.37 -3.70
CA ALA A 61 29.05 15.79 -4.24
C ALA A 61 29.30 14.36 -4.79
N PRO A 62 28.31 13.45 -4.66
CA PRO A 62 28.40 12.11 -5.24
C PRO A 62 28.61 12.17 -6.77
N PRO A 63 29.28 11.18 -7.37
CA PRO A 63 29.53 11.14 -8.81
C PRO A 63 28.21 11.21 -9.58
N ALA A 64 28.15 12.10 -10.58
CA ALA A 64 26.98 12.30 -11.41
C ALA A 64 26.56 10.98 -12.07
N ALA A 65 25.28 10.63 -11.94
CA ALA A 65 24.68 9.50 -12.65
C ALA A 65 24.92 9.67 -14.17
N PRO A 66 25.14 8.56 -14.91
CA PRO A 66 25.32 8.63 -16.36
C PRO A 66 24.11 9.31 -17.00
N ALA A 67 24.38 10.25 -17.90
CA ALA A 67 23.33 11.00 -18.60
C ALA A 67 22.42 10.03 -19.37
N PRO A 68 21.08 10.26 -19.35
CA PRO A 68 20.16 9.43 -20.11
C PRO A 68 20.52 9.44 -21.60
N PRO A 69 20.37 8.31 -22.31
CA PRO A 69 20.68 8.23 -23.74
C PRO A 69 19.88 9.29 -24.51
N ALA A 70 20.53 9.93 -25.49
CA ALA A 70 19.90 10.92 -26.34
C ALA A 70 18.64 10.33 -26.98
N ALA A 71 17.51 11.05 -26.83
CA ALA A 71 16.22 10.61 -27.35
C ALA A 71 16.34 10.34 -28.86
N ALA A 72 15.84 9.19 -29.30
CA ALA A 72 15.85 8.82 -30.72
C ALA A 72 15.17 9.91 -31.56
N PRO A 73 15.71 10.25 -32.76
CA PRO A 73 15.09 11.21 -33.65
C PRO A 73 13.65 10.76 -33.99
N GLY A 74 12.65 11.53 -33.56
CA GLY A 74 11.23 11.22 -33.79
C GLY A 74 10.38 11.04 -32.53
N ALA A 75 10.98 10.97 -31.34
CA ALA A 75 10.22 11.00 -30.08
C ALA A 75 9.74 12.44 -29.77
N GLY A 76 8.61 12.85 -30.36
CA GLY A 76 8.00 14.15 -30.06
C GLY A 76 7.49 14.20 -28.61
N ALA A 77 7.99 15.17 -27.83
CA ALA A 77 7.47 15.42 -26.49
C ALA A 77 6.07 16.04 -26.58
N ALA A 78 5.04 15.32 -26.12
CA ALA A 78 3.69 15.84 -25.98
C ALA A 78 3.53 16.51 -24.60
N PRO A 79 2.96 17.72 -24.50
CA PRO A 79 2.76 18.40 -23.22
C PRO A 79 1.70 17.69 -22.36
N ILE A 80 1.96 17.58 -21.06
CA ILE A 80 0.99 17.07 -20.07
C ILE A 80 0.04 18.21 -19.66
N ARG A 81 -1.25 18.07 -19.96
CA ARG A 81 -2.30 19.07 -19.70
C ARG A 81 -3.57 18.43 -19.12
N GLY A 82 -4.48 19.26 -18.60
CA GLY A 82 -5.81 18.85 -18.13
C GLY A 82 -5.75 17.74 -17.07
N VAL A 83 -6.59 16.71 -17.22
CA VAL A 83 -6.67 15.56 -16.31
C VAL A 83 -5.32 14.85 -16.13
N ARG A 84 -4.52 14.71 -17.20
CA ARG A 84 -3.19 14.09 -17.11
C ARG A 84 -2.23 14.91 -16.24
N ARG A 85 -2.37 16.24 -16.24
CA ARG A 85 -1.58 17.12 -15.37
C ARG A 85 -1.99 16.98 -13.90
N LEU A 86 -3.29 16.95 -13.62
CA LEU A 86 -3.80 16.73 -12.27
C LEU A 86 -3.33 15.39 -11.68
N MET A 87 -3.38 14.32 -12.48
CA MET A 87 -2.84 13.01 -12.10
C MET A 87 -1.34 13.08 -11.84
N PHE A 88 -0.56 13.73 -12.73
CA PHE A 88 0.88 13.89 -12.56
C PHE A 88 1.22 14.59 -11.24
N ASP A 89 0.59 15.73 -10.95
CA ASP A 89 0.85 16.51 -9.75
C ASP A 89 0.46 15.74 -8.48
N SER A 90 -0.69 15.03 -8.50
CA SER A 90 -1.14 14.18 -7.37
C SER A 90 -0.19 13.01 -7.10
N MET A 91 0.26 12.30 -8.15
CA MET A 91 1.20 11.18 -8.00
C MET A 91 2.59 11.65 -7.59
N ALA A 92 3.04 12.81 -8.07
CA ALA A 92 4.28 13.42 -7.61
C ALA A 92 4.22 13.78 -6.12
N ALA A 93 3.10 14.35 -5.65
CA ALA A 93 2.89 14.64 -4.23
C ALA A 93 2.87 13.37 -3.38
N SER A 94 2.31 12.28 -3.91
CA SER A 94 2.27 11.00 -3.21
C SER A 94 3.66 10.40 -2.95
N LEU A 95 4.71 10.75 -3.69
CA LEU A 95 6.07 10.24 -3.44
C LEU A 95 6.62 10.63 -2.06
N ALA A 96 6.05 11.65 -1.42
CA ALA A 96 6.40 12.06 -0.06
C ALA A 96 5.68 11.24 1.04
N VAL A 97 4.75 10.37 0.67
CA VAL A 97 4.00 9.52 1.60
C VAL A 97 4.77 8.22 1.83
N PRO A 98 5.10 7.85 3.07
CA PRO A 98 5.61 6.51 3.39
C PRO A 98 4.48 5.48 3.29
N HIS A 99 4.21 4.94 2.10
CA HIS A 99 3.17 3.93 1.92
C HIS A 99 3.55 2.62 2.60
N PHE A 100 2.59 2.02 3.31
CA PHE A 100 2.56 0.59 3.53
C PHE A 100 1.31 0.00 2.88
N VAL A 101 1.37 -1.29 2.55
CA VAL A 101 0.28 -2.01 1.90
C VAL A 101 -0.13 -3.20 2.76
N TYR A 102 -1.44 -3.36 2.93
CA TYR A 102 -2.06 -4.55 3.51
C TYR A 102 -2.98 -5.18 2.46
N ALA A 103 -2.96 -6.50 2.32
CA ALA A 103 -3.84 -7.21 1.41
C ALA A 103 -4.43 -8.44 2.09
N ASP A 104 -5.69 -8.75 1.77
CA ASP A 104 -6.42 -9.91 2.27
C ASP A 104 -7.47 -10.38 1.24
N GLU A 105 -8.16 -11.46 1.57
CA GLU A 105 -9.21 -12.10 0.79
C GLU A 105 -10.52 -12.17 1.58
N PHE A 106 -11.61 -11.72 0.95
CA PHE A 106 -12.95 -11.75 1.52
C PHE A 106 -13.82 -12.75 0.74
N ASP A 107 -14.54 -13.63 1.45
CA ASP A 107 -15.58 -14.48 0.84
C ASP A 107 -16.86 -13.67 0.63
N VAL A 108 -17.02 -13.13 -0.57
CA VAL A 108 -18.16 -12.30 -0.95
C VAL A 108 -19.31 -13.12 -1.52
N GLY A 109 -19.34 -14.44 -1.36
CA GLY A 109 -20.40 -15.30 -1.88
C GLY A 109 -21.80 -14.90 -1.39
N ALA A 110 -21.93 -14.58 -0.10
CA ALA A 110 -23.19 -14.12 0.49
C ALA A 110 -23.59 -12.74 -0.06
N LEU A 111 -22.64 -11.80 -0.14
CA LEU A 111 -22.86 -10.48 -0.74
C LEU A 111 -23.32 -10.57 -2.19
N GLU A 112 -22.71 -11.45 -2.97
CA GLU A 112 -23.05 -11.71 -4.36
C GLU A 112 -24.50 -12.17 -4.52
N ALA A 113 -24.99 -13.02 -3.62
CA ALA A 113 -26.40 -13.43 -3.60
C ALA A 113 -27.31 -12.27 -3.18
N ALA A 114 -26.97 -11.55 -2.11
CA ALA A 114 -27.77 -10.45 -1.57
C ALA A 114 -27.93 -9.30 -2.58
N ARG A 115 -26.83 -8.84 -3.21
CA ARG A 115 -26.89 -7.76 -4.19
C ARG A 115 -27.75 -8.11 -5.41
N ARG A 116 -27.74 -9.40 -5.83
CA ARG A 116 -28.56 -9.89 -6.94
C ARG A 116 -30.05 -9.87 -6.58
N ALA A 117 -30.39 -10.30 -5.36
CA ALA A 117 -31.76 -10.25 -4.87
C ALA A 117 -32.29 -8.81 -4.75
N LEU A 118 -31.43 -7.86 -4.39
CA LEU A 118 -31.77 -6.45 -4.23
C LEU A 118 -31.68 -5.61 -5.51
N GLY A 119 -31.11 -6.15 -6.60
CA GLY A 119 -30.93 -5.43 -7.86
C GLY A 119 -29.83 -4.37 -7.84
N TYR A 120 -28.84 -4.49 -6.96
CA TYR A 120 -27.72 -3.55 -6.85
C TYR A 120 -26.39 -4.12 -7.39
N SER A 121 -25.48 -3.22 -7.77
CA SER A 121 -24.07 -3.59 -7.96
C SER A 121 -23.40 -3.86 -6.61
N ALA A 122 -22.18 -4.41 -6.62
CA ALA A 122 -21.46 -4.68 -5.36
C ALA A 122 -20.91 -3.41 -4.70
N LEU A 123 -20.53 -2.40 -5.50
CA LEU A 123 -19.82 -1.20 -5.03
C LEU A 123 -20.57 -0.40 -3.94
N PRO A 124 -21.91 -0.21 -3.98
CA PRO A 124 -22.65 0.41 -2.88
C PRO A 124 -22.41 -0.26 -1.52
N PHE A 125 -22.33 -1.59 -1.49
CA PHE A 125 -22.06 -2.33 -0.26
C PHE A 125 -20.63 -2.12 0.22
N TRP A 126 -19.65 -2.14 -0.68
CA TRP A 126 -18.25 -1.83 -0.35
C TRP A 126 -18.08 -0.42 0.20
N THR A 127 -18.68 0.56 -0.47
CA THR A 127 -18.67 1.96 -0.05
C THR A 127 -19.32 2.13 1.33
N LYS A 128 -20.48 1.51 1.57
CA LYS A 128 -21.15 1.56 2.87
C LYS A 128 -20.37 0.80 3.95
N ALA A 129 -19.79 -0.36 3.65
CA ALA A 129 -18.95 -1.13 4.57
C ALA A 129 -17.76 -0.32 5.07
N CYS A 130 -17.04 0.33 4.14
CA CYS A 130 -15.92 1.20 4.49
C CYS A 130 -16.39 2.34 5.39
N SER A 131 -17.50 3.01 5.04
CA SER A 131 -18.07 4.07 5.86
C SER A 131 -18.43 3.62 7.29
N VAL A 132 -19.03 2.43 7.44
CA VAL A 132 -19.34 1.87 8.76
C VAL A 132 -18.07 1.53 9.54
N ALA A 133 -17.03 1.02 8.87
CA ALA A 133 -15.73 0.74 9.48
C ALA A 133 -14.97 2.01 9.86
N LEU A 134 -15.08 3.08 9.08
CA LEU A 134 -14.45 4.38 9.37
C LEU A 134 -14.95 4.99 10.69
N HIS A 135 -16.20 4.76 11.10
CA HIS A 135 -16.65 5.16 12.44
C HIS A 135 -15.89 4.47 13.58
N ARG A 136 -15.37 3.25 13.33
CA ARG A 136 -14.60 2.46 14.31
C ARG A 136 -13.11 2.79 14.26
N PHE A 137 -12.63 3.25 13.10
CA PHE A 137 -11.23 3.57 12.82
C PHE A 137 -11.13 4.98 12.20
N PRO A 138 -11.49 6.03 12.95
CA PRO A 138 -11.59 7.39 12.42
C PRO A 138 -10.26 7.94 11.88
N GLU A 139 -9.12 7.47 12.39
CA GLU A 139 -7.77 7.81 11.92
C GLU A 139 -7.49 7.38 10.46
N VAL A 140 -8.26 6.43 9.93
CA VAL A 140 -8.19 6.02 8.50
C VAL A 140 -8.88 7.07 7.61
N ASN A 141 -9.80 7.86 8.16
CA ASN A 141 -10.50 8.97 7.49
C ASN A 141 -9.95 10.33 7.95
N ALA A 142 -8.64 10.51 7.85
CA ALA A 142 -7.98 11.71 8.34
C ALA A 142 -7.03 12.34 7.31
N SER A 143 -6.55 13.54 7.63
CA SER A 143 -5.52 14.27 6.89
C SER A 143 -4.44 14.79 7.81
N ILE A 144 -3.19 14.77 7.35
CA ILE A 144 -2.09 15.43 8.06
C ILE A 144 -2.14 16.92 7.71
N VAL A 145 -2.26 17.76 8.73
CA VAL A 145 -2.29 19.23 8.64
C VAL A 145 -1.21 19.83 9.52
N GLU A 146 -1.02 21.15 9.45
CA GLU A 146 -0.17 21.88 10.38
C GLU A 146 -1.04 22.58 11.44
N ASP A 147 -0.65 22.45 12.71
CA ASP A 147 -1.26 23.22 13.79
C ASP A 147 -0.84 24.71 13.76
N ALA A 148 -1.41 25.53 14.65
CA ALA A 148 -1.08 26.96 14.72
C ALA A 148 0.42 27.26 14.98
N GLY A 149 1.19 26.28 15.44
CA GLY A 149 2.63 26.37 15.67
C GLY A 149 3.48 25.75 14.55
N GLY A 150 2.88 25.34 13.44
CA GLY A 150 3.57 24.70 12.30
C GLY A 150 3.99 23.25 12.57
N ARG A 151 3.40 22.59 13.57
CA ARG A 151 3.69 21.18 13.87
C ARG A 151 2.67 20.27 13.18
N PRO A 152 3.07 19.06 12.75
CA PRO A 152 2.13 18.09 12.21
C PRO A 152 1.02 17.76 13.21
N ALA A 153 -0.22 17.85 12.75
CA ALA A 153 -1.43 17.47 13.47
C ALA A 153 -2.32 16.62 12.57
N LEU A 154 -3.24 15.86 13.19
CA LEU A 154 -4.20 15.04 12.48
C LEU A 154 -5.56 15.71 12.48
N GLU A 155 -6.10 15.99 11.30
CA GLU A 155 -7.49 16.40 11.11
C GLU A 155 -8.30 15.15 10.78
N VAL A 156 -9.11 14.68 11.73
CA VAL A 156 -10.04 13.56 11.54
C VAL A 156 -11.34 14.10 10.94
N HIS A 157 -11.77 13.53 9.83
CA HIS A 157 -12.98 13.98 9.12
C HIS A 157 -14.22 13.26 9.68
N GLU A 158 -15.20 14.04 10.16
CA GLU A 158 -16.48 13.49 10.61
C GLU A 158 -17.34 12.97 9.46
N SER A 159 -17.28 13.63 8.29
CA SER A 159 -17.96 13.18 7.08
C SER A 159 -17.18 12.07 6.38
N HIS A 160 -17.92 11.07 5.88
CA HIS A 160 -17.37 10.01 5.06
C HIS A 160 -17.62 10.33 3.58
N ASP A 161 -16.76 11.16 2.99
CA ASP A 161 -16.85 11.56 1.59
C ASP A 161 -15.99 10.61 0.73
N VAL A 162 -16.62 9.54 0.24
CA VAL A 162 -15.89 8.43 -0.40
C VAL A 162 -15.73 8.69 -1.90
N GLY A 163 -14.49 8.94 -2.30
CA GLY A 163 -14.06 9.03 -3.68
C GLY A 163 -13.98 7.66 -4.33
N LEU A 164 -14.43 7.54 -5.58
CA LEU A 164 -14.37 6.29 -6.33
C LEU A 164 -13.61 6.47 -7.63
N ALA A 165 -12.48 5.79 -7.74
CA ALA A 165 -11.66 5.85 -8.93
C ALA A 165 -12.36 5.15 -10.10
N MET A 166 -12.62 5.90 -11.18
CA MET A 166 -13.30 5.42 -12.38
C MET A 166 -12.49 5.75 -13.63
N ASP A 167 -12.31 4.75 -14.48
CA ASP A 167 -11.80 4.95 -15.82
C ASP A 167 -12.90 5.51 -16.74
N THR A 168 -12.60 6.60 -17.43
CA THR A 168 -13.52 7.28 -18.34
C THR A 168 -12.81 7.64 -19.64
N PRO A 169 -13.54 7.93 -20.74
CA PRO A 169 -12.92 8.36 -21.99
C PRO A 169 -12.01 9.61 -21.84
N GLN A 170 -12.24 10.44 -20.82
CA GLN A 170 -11.47 11.64 -20.51
C GLN A 170 -10.26 11.36 -19.59
N GLY A 171 -10.10 10.12 -19.14
CA GLY A 171 -9.07 9.66 -18.21
C GLY A 171 -9.63 9.23 -16.85
N LEU A 172 -8.72 8.95 -15.91
CA LEU A 172 -9.08 8.59 -14.55
C LEU A 172 -9.70 9.80 -13.83
N VAL A 173 -10.92 9.64 -13.34
CA VAL A 173 -11.60 10.63 -12.47
C VAL A 173 -12.03 9.95 -11.18
N VAL A 174 -12.13 10.75 -10.11
CA VAL A 174 -12.51 10.26 -8.78
C VAL A 174 -13.72 11.07 -8.28
N PRO A 175 -14.94 10.78 -8.77
CA PRO A 175 -16.12 11.38 -8.17
C PRO A 175 -16.34 10.91 -6.75
N VAL A 176 -17.10 11.69 -5.98
CA VAL A 176 -17.23 11.55 -4.54
C VAL A 176 -18.70 11.33 -4.18
N VAL A 177 -18.99 10.20 -3.53
CA VAL A 177 -20.26 10.03 -2.82
C VAL A 177 -20.11 10.73 -1.48
N ARG A 178 -20.77 11.88 -1.34
CA ARG A 178 -20.71 12.66 -0.09
C ARG A 178 -21.47 11.99 1.04
N ASP A 179 -20.99 12.17 2.27
CA ASP A 179 -21.67 11.79 3.51
C ASP A 179 -22.27 10.37 3.48
N VAL A 180 -21.44 9.38 3.14
CA VAL A 180 -21.86 7.97 3.07
C VAL A 180 -22.33 7.46 4.43
N GLY A 181 -21.86 8.05 5.54
CA GLY A 181 -22.26 7.68 6.89
C GLY A 181 -23.78 7.78 7.08
N ASN A 182 -24.39 8.84 6.56
CA ASN A 182 -25.82 9.12 6.69
C ASN A 182 -26.69 8.58 5.54
N LYS A 183 -26.10 8.02 4.48
CA LYS A 183 -26.83 7.47 3.34
C LYS A 183 -27.19 5.99 3.51
N SER A 184 -28.35 5.58 3.00
CA SER A 184 -28.65 4.16 2.82
C SER A 184 -27.85 3.55 1.67
N ILE A 185 -27.81 2.22 1.57
CA ILE A 185 -27.23 1.52 0.41
C ILE A 185 -27.97 1.89 -0.88
N GLY A 186 -29.29 2.09 -0.80
CA GLY A 186 -30.09 2.57 -1.93
C GLY A 186 -29.68 3.96 -2.39
N ASP A 187 -29.48 4.89 -1.45
CA ASP A 187 -29.03 6.27 -1.76
C ASP A 187 -27.62 6.27 -2.35
N VAL A 188 -26.71 5.47 -1.78
CA VAL A 188 -25.37 5.28 -2.32
C VAL A 188 -25.47 4.72 -3.74
N ALA A 189 -26.29 3.70 -3.99
CA ALA A 189 -26.47 3.12 -5.32
C ALA A 189 -27.00 4.13 -6.34
N ALA A 190 -27.99 4.94 -5.96
CA ALA A 190 -28.55 5.99 -6.81
C ALA A 190 -27.51 7.06 -7.15
N GLU A 191 -26.75 7.52 -6.15
CA GLU A 191 -25.71 8.53 -6.36
C GLU A 191 -24.56 8.01 -7.23
N LEU A 192 -24.18 6.74 -7.06
CA LEU A 192 -23.19 6.08 -7.91
C LEU A 192 -23.63 5.98 -9.37
N ALA A 193 -24.91 5.66 -9.60
CA ALA A 193 -25.46 5.64 -10.95
C ALA A 193 -25.40 7.04 -11.58
N ARG A 194 -25.82 8.08 -10.86
CA ARG A 194 -25.75 9.47 -11.32
C ARG A 194 -24.31 9.89 -11.66
N LEU A 195 -23.36 9.65 -10.77
CA LEU A 195 -21.95 10.02 -10.95
C LEU A 195 -21.31 9.27 -12.13
N ARG A 196 -21.60 7.98 -12.29
CA ARG A 196 -21.13 7.19 -13.42
C ARG A 196 -21.64 7.75 -14.75
N ASP A 197 -22.93 8.06 -14.82
CA ASP A 197 -23.57 8.52 -16.05
C ASP A 197 -23.07 9.94 -16.41
N ALA A 198 -22.91 10.81 -15.42
CA ALA A 198 -22.28 12.12 -15.58
C ALA A 198 -20.81 12.02 -16.04
N ALA A 199 -20.02 11.12 -15.44
CA ALA A 199 -18.63 10.89 -15.81
C ALA A 199 -18.48 10.42 -17.26
N ARG A 200 -19.31 9.47 -17.68
CA ARG A 200 -19.33 9.00 -19.09
C ARG A 200 -19.70 10.10 -20.07
N ALA A 201 -20.62 10.98 -19.69
CA ALA A 201 -21.01 12.13 -20.49
C ALA A 201 -20.00 13.30 -20.45
N GLY A 202 -18.95 13.21 -19.61
CA GLY A 202 -18.01 14.31 -19.37
C GLY A 202 -18.64 15.50 -18.62
N GLY A 203 -19.76 15.28 -17.93
CA GLY A 203 -20.59 16.30 -17.28
C GLY A 203 -20.50 16.30 -15.75
N LEU A 204 -19.42 15.77 -15.16
CA LEU A 204 -19.22 15.87 -13.71
C LEU A 204 -19.10 17.34 -13.29
N ALA A 205 -19.90 17.74 -12.31
CA ALA A 205 -19.80 19.06 -11.73
C ALA A 205 -18.49 19.19 -10.93
N PRO A 206 -17.96 20.41 -10.72
CA PRO A 206 -16.81 20.61 -9.83
C PRO A 206 -17.02 20.02 -8.42
N GLY A 207 -18.26 20.11 -7.92
CA GLY A 207 -18.66 19.51 -6.65
C GLY A 207 -18.69 17.98 -6.64
N ASP A 208 -18.75 17.32 -7.80
CA ASP A 208 -18.77 15.86 -7.87
C ASP A 208 -17.38 15.26 -7.64
N VAL A 209 -16.29 16.01 -7.86
CA VAL A 209 -14.91 15.52 -7.75
C VAL A 209 -14.12 16.18 -6.62
N ALA A 210 -14.76 17.04 -5.84
CA ALA A 210 -14.09 17.85 -4.83
C ALA A 210 -13.96 17.13 -3.48
N ARG A 211 -12.70 17.00 -3.03
CA ARG A 211 -12.27 16.67 -1.66
C ARG A 211 -12.87 15.37 -1.08
N PRO A 212 -12.58 14.20 -1.66
CA PRO A 212 -12.84 12.96 -0.96
C PRO A 212 -11.94 12.84 0.28
N THR A 213 -12.47 12.28 1.36
CA THR A 213 -11.75 12.00 2.62
C THR A 213 -11.15 10.59 2.64
N PHE A 214 -11.74 9.68 1.86
CA PHE A 214 -11.28 8.31 1.64
C PHE A 214 -11.54 7.90 0.19
N THR A 215 -10.70 7.03 -0.39
CA THR A 215 -10.87 6.58 -1.78
C THR A 215 -10.97 5.06 -1.90
N LEU A 216 -11.88 4.58 -2.74
CA LEU A 216 -11.89 3.20 -3.24
C LEU A 216 -11.60 3.17 -4.74
N SER A 217 -10.84 2.17 -5.17
CA SER A 217 -10.53 1.87 -6.56
C SER A 217 -10.98 0.45 -6.90
N ASN A 218 -11.92 0.32 -7.83
CA ASN A 218 -12.44 -0.98 -8.24
C ASN A 218 -11.74 -1.47 -9.52
N ILE A 219 -10.48 -1.89 -9.38
CA ILE A 219 -9.71 -2.44 -10.51
C ILE A 219 -10.34 -3.74 -11.02
N GLY A 220 -11.04 -4.49 -10.15
CA GLY A 220 -11.73 -5.73 -10.49
C GLY A 220 -12.78 -5.60 -11.60
N ALA A 221 -13.31 -4.40 -11.83
CA ALA A 221 -14.21 -4.13 -12.96
C ALA A 221 -13.51 -4.14 -14.33
N ILE A 222 -12.21 -3.87 -14.37
CA ILE A 222 -11.37 -3.88 -15.59
C ILE A 222 -10.63 -5.21 -15.69
N GLY A 223 -10.10 -5.70 -14.56
CA GLY A 223 -9.33 -6.93 -14.45
C GLY A 223 -8.28 -6.83 -13.35
N GLY A 224 -7.76 -7.97 -12.91
CA GLY A 224 -6.73 -8.03 -11.86
C GLY A 224 -7.26 -8.41 -10.49
N THR A 225 -6.39 -9.01 -9.69
CA THR A 225 -6.73 -9.58 -8.38
C THR A 225 -6.11 -8.80 -7.24
N TYR A 226 -5.00 -8.10 -7.43
CA TYR A 226 -4.37 -7.29 -6.40
C TYR A 226 -3.87 -5.99 -7.01
N MET A 227 -3.72 -4.96 -6.18
CA MET A 227 -3.10 -3.70 -6.56
C MET A 227 -2.28 -3.17 -5.40
N SER A 228 -1.21 -2.44 -5.68
CA SER A 228 -0.56 -1.57 -4.70
C SER A 228 -1.10 -0.16 -4.93
N PRO A 229 -2.26 0.21 -4.38
CA PRO A 229 -2.82 1.53 -4.63
C PRO A 229 -1.91 2.61 -4.03
N VAL A 230 -1.94 3.79 -4.62
CA VAL A 230 -1.12 4.92 -4.20
C VAL A 230 -2.02 5.92 -3.48
N VAL A 231 -1.71 6.21 -2.21
CA VAL A 231 -2.45 7.19 -1.40
C VAL A 231 -2.36 8.56 -2.06
N ALA A 232 -3.49 9.24 -2.26
CA ALA A 232 -3.52 10.59 -2.82
C ALA A 232 -3.64 11.63 -1.69
N PRO A 233 -2.59 12.42 -1.38
CA PRO A 233 -2.69 13.47 -0.39
C PRO A 233 -3.82 14.47 -0.72
N PRO A 234 -4.55 14.99 0.29
CA PRO A 234 -4.26 14.90 1.73
C PRO A 234 -4.85 13.67 2.44
N GLN A 235 -5.43 12.70 1.72
CA GLN A 235 -5.94 11.47 2.35
C GLN A 235 -4.79 10.65 2.91
N VAL A 236 -5.08 9.86 3.95
CA VAL A 236 -4.11 8.95 4.57
C VAL A 236 -4.30 7.49 4.15
N ALA A 237 -5.38 7.14 3.46
CA ALA A 237 -5.67 5.77 3.07
C ALA A 237 -6.44 5.66 1.74
N ILE A 238 -6.24 4.55 1.04
CA ILE A 238 -6.95 4.17 -0.19
C ILE A 238 -7.17 2.65 -0.20
N GLY A 239 -8.35 2.22 -0.63
CA GLY A 239 -8.68 0.82 -0.86
C GLY A 239 -8.75 0.44 -2.32
N ALA A 240 -8.34 -0.77 -2.65
CA ALA A 240 -8.46 -1.37 -3.96
C ALA A 240 -9.23 -2.69 -3.87
N ILE A 241 -10.22 -2.86 -4.75
CA ILE A 241 -11.07 -4.05 -4.84
C ILE A 241 -10.69 -4.81 -6.10
N GLY A 242 -10.19 -6.03 -5.93
CA GLY A 242 -9.87 -6.96 -7.02
C GLY A 242 -11.10 -7.69 -7.57
N ALA A 243 -10.93 -8.36 -8.70
CA ALA A 243 -12.00 -9.11 -9.34
C ALA A 243 -12.46 -10.27 -8.45
N ALA A 244 -13.77 -10.34 -8.20
CA ALA A 244 -14.39 -11.48 -7.54
C ALA A 244 -14.29 -12.71 -8.44
N ARG A 245 -13.81 -13.83 -7.89
CA ARG A 245 -13.62 -15.08 -8.62
C ARG A 245 -14.06 -16.29 -7.79
N ARG A 246 -14.49 -17.33 -8.49
CA ARG A 246 -14.80 -18.62 -7.87
C ARG A 246 -13.51 -19.40 -7.65
N VAL A 247 -13.26 -19.85 -6.42
CA VAL A 247 -12.07 -20.60 -6.03
C VAL A 247 -12.43 -21.81 -5.15
N PRO A 248 -11.67 -22.91 -5.19
CA PRO A 248 -11.83 -24.01 -4.24
C PRO A 248 -11.31 -23.60 -2.85
N ARG A 249 -12.09 -23.88 -1.80
CA ARG A 249 -11.73 -23.68 -0.38
C ARG A 249 -12.15 -24.90 0.45
N PHE A 250 -11.48 -25.12 1.57
CA PHE A 250 -11.94 -26.09 2.56
C PHE A 250 -13.15 -25.55 3.33
N ALA A 251 -14.11 -26.42 3.62
CA ALA A 251 -15.27 -26.08 4.44
C ALA A 251 -14.90 -26.15 5.93
N GLY A 252 -14.60 -24.98 6.52
CA GLY A 252 -14.10 -24.89 7.89
C GLY A 252 -12.83 -25.74 8.07
N ASP A 253 -12.79 -26.55 9.13
CA ASP A 253 -11.67 -27.44 9.44
C ASP A 253 -11.80 -28.84 8.78
N SER A 254 -12.75 -29.02 7.86
CA SER A 254 -12.93 -30.30 7.15
C SER A 254 -12.11 -30.36 5.86
N ASP A 255 -11.78 -31.59 5.42
CA ASP A 255 -11.12 -31.83 4.12
C ASP A 255 -12.08 -31.66 2.92
N ALA A 256 -13.34 -31.29 3.14
CA ALA A 256 -14.31 -31.10 2.07
C ALA A 256 -14.01 -29.81 1.31
N VAL A 257 -13.79 -29.92 -0.01
CA VAL A 257 -13.57 -28.76 -0.88
C VAL A 257 -14.91 -28.24 -1.39
N VAL A 258 -15.19 -26.96 -1.09
CA VAL A 258 -16.36 -26.22 -1.55
C VAL A 258 -15.92 -25.05 -2.44
N ALA A 259 -16.83 -24.61 -3.32
CA ALA A 259 -16.58 -23.44 -4.13
C ALA A 259 -16.96 -22.17 -3.34
N ALA A 260 -15.99 -21.26 -3.16
CA ALA A 260 -16.17 -19.95 -2.57
C ALA A 260 -16.06 -18.85 -3.64
N THR A 261 -16.72 -17.71 -3.43
CA THR A 261 -16.54 -16.53 -4.31
C THR A 261 -15.72 -15.50 -3.56
N VAL A 262 -14.45 -15.38 -3.93
CA VAL A 262 -13.50 -14.54 -3.21
C VAL A 262 -13.21 -13.27 -3.99
N ALA A 263 -13.24 -12.14 -3.30
CA ALA A 263 -12.70 -10.87 -3.76
C ALA A 263 -11.47 -10.53 -2.92
N ASN A 264 -10.40 -10.11 -3.58
CA ASN A 264 -9.18 -9.66 -2.94
C ASN A 264 -9.27 -8.17 -2.67
N VAL A 265 -8.71 -7.76 -1.54
CA VAL A 265 -8.60 -6.36 -1.17
C VAL A 265 -7.14 -5.97 -1.03
N SER A 266 -6.85 -4.73 -1.34
CA SER A 266 -5.54 -4.15 -1.07
C SER A 266 -5.71 -2.72 -0.55
N TRP A 267 -5.27 -2.48 0.66
CA TRP A 267 -5.26 -1.17 1.29
C TRP A 267 -3.86 -0.61 1.22
N ALA A 268 -3.73 0.67 0.91
CA ALA A 268 -2.50 1.42 1.18
C ALA A 268 -2.82 2.56 2.13
N ALA A 269 -1.89 2.84 3.03
CA ALA A 269 -2.00 3.96 3.93
C ALA A 269 -0.66 4.63 4.23
N ASP A 270 -0.74 5.87 4.69
CA ASP A 270 0.38 6.66 5.18
C ASP A 270 0.83 6.12 6.54
N HIS A 271 2.00 5.51 6.57
CA HIS A 271 2.50 4.82 7.76
C HIS A 271 2.92 5.78 8.89
N ARG A 272 2.84 7.09 8.67
CA ARG A 272 3.00 8.10 9.73
C ARG A 272 1.75 8.23 10.61
N VAL A 273 0.59 7.79 10.11
CA VAL A 273 -0.71 7.92 10.78
C VAL A 273 -1.29 6.56 11.11
N VAL A 274 -1.32 5.66 10.12
CA VAL A 274 -1.96 4.35 10.24
C VAL A 274 -0.89 3.28 10.39
N ASP A 275 -1.01 2.43 11.40
CA ASP A 275 -0.15 1.26 11.57
C ASP A 275 -0.80 -0.02 11.03
N GLY A 276 -0.04 -1.11 11.02
CA GLY A 276 -0.50 -2.39 10.48
C GLY A 276 -1.66 -3.00 11.27
N ALA A 277 -1.72 -2.79 12.59
CA ALA A 277 -2.79 -3.31 13.43
C ALA A 277 -4.11 -2.57 13.16
N THR A 278 -4.03 -1.25 13.03
CA THR A 278 -5.16 -0.37 12.68
C THR A 278 -5.72 -0.73 11.31
N MET A 279 -4.86 -0.88 10.30
CA MET A 279 -5.33 -1.24 8.96
C MET A 279 -5.89 -2.66 8.89
N ALA A 280 -5.29 -3.62 9.59
CA ALA A 280 -5.84 -4.97 9.70
C ALA A 280 -7.22 -4.95 10.40
N GLY A 281 -7.36 -4.18 11.48
CA GLY A 281 -8.63 -3.99 12.19
C GLY A 281 -9.70 -3.36 11.30
N PHE A 282 -9.37 -2.30 10.57
CA PHE A 282 -10.25 -1.68 9.58
C PHE A 282 -10.68 -2.67 8.50
N SER A 283 -9.71 -3.39 7.90
CA SER A 283 -9.97 -4.42 6.89
C SER A 283 -10.91 -5.51 7.41
N ASN A 284 -10.69 -5.99 8.64
CA ASN A 284 -11.54 -7.01 9.27
C ASN A 284 -12.96 -6.49 9.53
N ALA A 285 -13.12 -5.25 9.97
CA ALA A 285 -14.46 -4.65 10.15
C ALA A 285 -15.21 -4.52 8.81
N VAL A 286 -14.51 -4.22 7.71
CA VAL A 286 -15.09 -4.23 6.36
C VAL A 286 -15.44 -5.68 5.95
N LYS A 287 -14.54 -6.64 6.20
CA LYS A 287 -14.72 -8.06 5.91
C LYS A 287 -15.98 -8.62 6.57
N GLU A 288 -16.14 -8.43 7.88
CA GLU A 288 -17.30 -8.89 8.66
C GLU A 288 -18.63 -8.46 8.01
N LEU A 289 -18.72 -7.20 7.55
CA LEU A 289 -19.92 -6.67 6.93
C LEU A 289 -20.20 -7.30 5.55
N LEU A 290 -19.15 -7.58 4.78
CA LEU A 290 -19.29 -8.08 3.40
C LEU A 290 -19.44 -9.60 3.33
N GLU A 291 -18.91 -10.33 4.31
CA GLU A 291 -19.09 -11.79 4.43
C GLU A 291 -20.45 -12.14 5.05
N ASP A 292 -21.04 -11.24 5.86
CA ASP A 292 -22.41 -11.36 6.38
C ASP A 292 -23.31 -10.16 5.98
N PRO A 293 -24.03 -10.26 4.84
CA PRO A 293 -24.91 -9.20 4.39
C PRO A 293 -26.07 -8.87 5.33
N THR A 294 -26.41 -9.74 6.30
CA THR A 294 -27.44 -9.41 7.29
C THR A 294 -27.03 -8.25 8.18
N ALA A 295 -25.73 -7.99 8.32
CA ALA A 295 -25.20 -6.83 9.01
C ALA A 295 -25.59 -5.50 8.35
N PHE A 296 -26.00 -5.52 7.07
CA PHE A 296 -26.49 -4.33 6.35
C PHE A 296 -27.99 -4.07 6.52
N LEU A 297 -28.78 -4.91 7.20
CA LEU A 297 -30.24 -4.77 7.25
C LEU A 297 -30.69 -3.36 7.71
N LYS A 298 -30.00 -2.78 8.68
CA LYS A 298 -30.27 -1.41 9.18
C LYS A 298 -29.80 -0.27 8.26
N HIS A 299 -29.17 -0.61 7.14
CA HIS A 299 -28.57 0.32 6.18
C HIS A 299 -29.17 0.22 4.77
N LEU A 300 -30.20 -0.61 4.56
CA LEU A 300 -30.76 -0.86 3.22
C LEU A 300 -31.59 0.29 2.65
N LYS A 301 -32.29 1.06 3.50
CA LYS A 301 -33.18 2.17 3.14
C LYS A 301 -32.93 3.37 4.04
#